data_AF-A0A937UF56-F1
#
_entry.id   AF-A0A937UF56-F1
#
_cell.length_a   1.000
_cell.length_b   1.000
_cell.length_c   1.000
_cell.angle_alpha   90.00
_cell.angle_beta   90.00
_cell.angle_gamma   90.00
#
_symmetry.space_group_name_H-M   'P 1'
#
loop_
_entity.id
_entity.type
_entity.pdbx_description
1 polymer ?
#
loop_
_entity_poly.entity_id
_entity_poly.type
_entity_poly.pdbx_seq_one_letter_code
_entity_poly.pdbx_strand_id
1 'polypeptide(L)'
;MTEDKIKNLLQEADRMAGPPAQARVDLSVLRRRAGRRRLVSLGGSVAAAAVLMIALGIWSLTIKTPEPTREQERIITLEAQVNQLRTSTDAALALIHEVLEDERRQSQLDELEAKLASIPDPLEEIRKQVDKTAFILVYQADRLYRELNETKSAVETYNRVIRLFPRNQWAAVARQRLSEIENRRI
;
A
#
# COMPACT_ATOMS: atom_id res chain seq x y z
N MET A 1 22.99 3.06 -0.42
CA MET A 1 24.44 3.24 -0.62
C MET A 1 24.64 4.73 -0.85
N THR A 2 25.20 5.44 0.13
CA THR A 2 25.09 6.90 0.25
C THR A 2 26.02 7.65 -0.70
N GLU A 3 25.51 8.73 -1.29
CA GLU A 3 26.15 9.61 -2.29
C GLU A 3 27.51 10.16 -1.82
N ASP A 4 27.66 10.35 -0.51
CA ASP A 4 28.92 10.75 0.14
C ASP A 4 30.06 9.77 -0.08
N LYS A 5 29.75 8.47 -0.23
CA LYS A 5 30.75 7.42 -0.45
C LYS A 5 31.34 7.47 -1.86
N ILE A 6 30.53 7.88 -2.84
CA ILE A 6 30.98 8.05 -4.24
C ILE A 6 31.85 9.30 -4.37
N LYS A 7 31.47 10.39 -3.67
CA LYS A 7 32.23 11.64 -3.68
C LYS A 7 33.62 11.49 -3.08
N ASN A 8 33.74 10.71 -1.99
CA ASN A 8 35.05 10.39 -1.39
C ASN A 8 35.93 9.56 -2.33
N LEU A 9 35.37 8.57 -3.05
CA LEU A 9 36.15 7.75 -3.98
C LEU A 9 36.67 8.56 -5.18
N LEU A 10 35.91 9.53 -5.67
CA LEU A 10 36.35 10.43 -6.74
C LEU A 10 37.45 11.39 -6.28
N GLN A 11 37.36 11.93 -5.05
CA GLN A 11 38.40 12.77 -4.48
C GLN A 11 39.70 12.00 -4.18
N GLU A 12 39.60 10.72 -3.82
CA GLU A 12 40.74 9.83 -3.62
C GLU A 12 41.47 9.55 -4.95
N ALA A 13 40.72 9.34 -6.04
CA ALA A 13 41.26 9.12 -7.37
C ALA A 13 41.99 10.35 -7.93
N ASP A 14 41.44 11.55 -7.73
CA ASP A 14 42.05 12.81 -8.17
C ASP A 14 43.33 13.13 -7.38
N ARG A 15 43.40 12.75 -6.10
CA ARG A 15 44.63 12.86 -5.30
C ARG A 15 45.71 11.88 -5.73
N MET A 16 45.35 10.69 -6.22
CA MET A 16 46.30 9.72 -6.75
C MET A 16 46.80 10.08 -8.16
N ALA A 17 46.05 10.87 -8.94
CA ALA A 17 46.41 11.20 -10.31
C ALA A 17 47.64 12.14 -10.41
N GLY A 18 47.95 12.90 -9.37
CA GLY A 18 49.10 13.81 -9.33
C GLY A 18 49.04 14.93 -10.40
N PRO A 19 49.72 16.07 -10.21
CA PRO A 19 49.74 17.12 -11.23
C PRO A 19 50.53 16.65 -12.47
N PRO A 20 50.09 16.99 -13.70
CA PRO A 20 50.78 16.56 -14.91
C PRO A 20 52.19 17.11 -14.96
N ALA A 21 53.17 16.22 -15.05
CA ALA A 21 54.55 16.58 -15.32
C ALA A 21 54.62 17.25 -16.70
N GLN A 22 54.98 18.54 -16.73
CA GLN A 22 55.23 19.27 -17.97
C GLN A 22 56.50 18.72 -18.63
N ALA A 23 56.33 17.73 -19.51
CA ALA A 23 57.41 17.27 -20.37
C ALA A 23 57.64 18.29 -21.50
N ARG A 24 58.63 19.18 -21.31
CA ARG A 24 59.22 19.99 -22.37
C ARG A 24 59.81 19.07 -23.43
N VAL A 25 59.14 18.96 -24.59
CA VAL A 25 59.69 18.28 -25.77
C VAL A 25 60.64 19.25 -26.48
N ASP A 26 61.92 18.87 -26.52
CA ASP A 26 62.99 19.58 -27.22
C ASP A 26 62.86 19.36 -28.74
N LEU A 27 62.51 20.42 -29.47
CA LEU A 27 62.23 20.41 -30.92
C LEU A 27 63.50 20.44 -31.80
N SER A 28 64.69 20.23 -31.24
CA SER A 28 65.95 20.33 -31.98
C SER A 28 66.39 19.06 -32.73
N VAL A 29 65.71 17.92 -32.56
CA VAL A 29 66.11 16.63 -33.19
C VAL A 29 65.33 16.29 -34.48
N LEU A 30 64.25 17.00 -34.81
CA LEU A 30 63.45 16.77 -36.03
C LEU A 30 63.99 17.47 -37.30
N ARG A 31 65.18 18.10 -37.24
CA ARG A 31 65.73 18.91 -38.33
C ARG A 31 66.70 18.20 -39.29
N ARG A 32 66.81 16.87 -39.27
CA ARG A 32 67.77 16.12 -40.13
C ARG A 32 67.18 15.22 -41.21
N ARG A 33 65.86 15.23 -41.45
CA ARG A 33 65.25 14.37 -42.50
C ARG A 33 64.20 15.04 -43.39
N ALA A 34 64.29 16.35 -43.57
CA ALA A 34 63.45 17.10 -44.49
C ALA A 34 64.33 17.93 -45.44
N GLY A 35 64.85 17.30 -46.49
CA GLY A 35 65.67 18.00 -47.45
C GLY A 35 66.42 17.12 -48.44
N ARG A 36 65.70 16.29 -49.21
CA ARG A 36 66.04 15.95 -50.61
C ARG A 36 65.09 14.89 -51.17
N ARG A 37 64.20 15.34 -52.04
CA ARG A 37 63.55 14.70 -53.22
C ARG A 37 62.08 15.13 -53.22
N ARG A 38 61.81 16.28 -53.86
CA ARG A 38 61.51 16.44 -55.30
C ARG A 38 60.11 15.94 -55.63
N LEU A 39 59.22 16.91 -55.89
CA LEU A 39 58.50 17.06 -57.16
C LEU A 39 58.23 15.74 -57.88
N VAL A 40 57.04 15.17 -57.69
CA VAL A 40 56.25 14.58 -58.78
C VAL A 40 54.77 14.88 -58.51
N SER A 41 54.22 15.60 -59.48
CA SER A 41 52.84 15.89 -59.85
C SER A 41 51.73 14.96 -59.34
N LEU A 42 50.62 15.61 -58.96
CA LEU A 42 49.26 15.09 -59.02
C LEU A 42 48.96 14.46 -60.38
N GLY A 43 48.55 13.19 -60.36
CA GLY A 43 48.03 12.47 -61.53
C GLY A 43 47.90 10.98 -61.23
N GLY A 44 46.73 10.51 -60.76
CA GLY A 44 46.44 9.08 -60.61
C GLY A 44 45.41 8.70 -59.54
N SER A 45 44.19 9.26 -59.58
CA SER A 45 43.16 9.09 -58.54
C SER A 45 42.14 7.95 -58.76
N VAL A 46 42.51 6.81 -59.38
CA VAL A 46 41.54 5.70 -59.56
C VAL A 46 42.08 4.31 -59.18
N ALA A 47 43.38 4.06 -59.30
CA ALA A 47 43.93 2.72 -58.97
C ALA A 47 44.00 2.44 -57.46
N ALA A 48 44.25 3.45 -56.62
CA ALA A 48 44.39 3.26 -55.17
C ALA A 48 43.06 2.92 -54.46
N ALA A 49 41.93 3.43 -54.97
CA ALA A 49 40.61 3.14 -54.41
C ALA A 49 40.18 1.69 -54.66
N ALA A 50 40.49 1.13 -55.85
CA ALA A 50 40.19 -0.26 -56.17
C ALA A 50 40.96 -1.25 -55.29
N VAL A 51 42.24 -0.97 -55.01
CA VAL A 51 43.07 -1.82 -54.14
C VAL A 51 42.58 -1.79 -52.69
N LEU A 52 42.12 -0.64 -52.19
CA LEU A 52 41.53 -0.53 -50.85
C LEU A 52 40.20 -1.28 -50.74
N MET A 53 39.34 -1.23 -51.77
CA MET A 53 38.08 -1.98 -51.78
C MET A 53 38.30 -3.49 -51.88
N ILE A 54 39.30 -3.93 -52.64
CA ILE A 54 39.68 -5.36 -52.70
C ILE A 54 40.27 -5.81 -51.36
N ALA A 55 41.12 -5.00 -50.73
CA ALA A 55 41.68 -5.31 -49.41
C ALA A 55 40.60 -5.37 -48.31
N LEU A 56 39.62 -4.46 -48.33
CA LEU A 56 38.47 -4.48 -47.40
C LEU A 56 37.53 -5.65 -47.68
N GLY A 57 37.30 -6.00 -48.94
CA GLY A 57 36.53 -7.19 -49.33
C GLY A 57 37.19 -8.48 -48.84
N ILE A 58 38.51 -8.62 -49.05
CA ILE A 58 39.28 -9.78 -48.57
C ILE A 58 39.28 -9.83 -47.04
N TRP A 59 39.40 -8.69 -46.34
CA TRP A 59 39.33 -8.64 -44.88
C TRP A 59 37.95 -9.01 -44.34
N SER A 60 36.87 -8.57 -45.00
CA SER A 60 35.50 -8.95 -44.64
C SER A 60 35.23 -10.45 -44.84
N LEU A 61 35.92 -11.09 -45.80
CA LEU A 61 35.80 -12.52 -46.08
C LEU A 61 36.65 -13.40 -45.14
N THR A 62 37.69 -12.84 -44.50
CA THR A 62 38.55 -13.58 -43.55
C THR A 62 38.11 -13.45 -42.09
N ILE A 63 37.22 -12.50 -41.75
CA ILE A 63 36.53 -12.49 -40.45
C ILE A 63 35.44 -13.57 -40.47
N LYS A 64 35.88 -14.82 -40.34
CA LYS A 64 35.00 -15.93 -39.97
C LYS A 64 34.56 -15.65 -38.53
N THR A 65 33.30 -15.32 -38.34
CA THR A 65 32.70 -15.17 -37.00
C THR A 65 33.05 -16.41 -36.19
N PRO A 66 33.73 -16.28 -35.02
CA PRO A 66 34.03 -17.44 -34.20
C PRO A 66 32.71 -18.10 -33.80
N GLU A 67 32.56 -19.39 -34.11
CA GLU A 67 31.41 -20.17 -33.64
C GLU A 67 31.41 -20.13 -32.10
N PRO A 68 30.25 -19.86 -31.46
CA PRO A 68 30.18 -19.83 -30.02
C PRO A 68 30.62 -21.19 -29.47
N THR A 69 31.52 -21.20 -28.49
CA THR A 69 31.95 -22.44 -27.84
C THR A 69 30.75 -23.06 -27.13
N ARG A 70 30.66 -24.40 -27.08
CA ARG A 70 29.57 -25.14 -26.39
C ARG A 70 29.29 -24.67 -24.95
N GLU A 71 30.29 -24.08 -24.29
CA GLU A 71 30.15 -23.49 -22.96
C GLU A 71 29.36 -22.17 -22.98
N GLN A 72 29.53 -21.33 -24.01
CA GLN A 72 28.77 -20.09 -24.18
C GLN A 72 27.29 -20.35 -24.44
N GLU A 73 26.97 -21.36 -25.25
CA GLU A 73 25.58 -21.78 -25.47
C GLU A 73 24.89 -22.22 -24.17
N ARG A 74 25.60 -23.00 -23.33
CA ARG A 74 25.08 -23.41 -22.00
C ARG A 74 24.84 -22.22 -21.09
N ILE A 75 25.77 -21.25 -21.05
CA ILE A 75 25.62 -20.04 -20.23
C ILE A 75 24.37 -19.26 -20.66
N ILE A 76 24.15 -19.06 -21.96
CA ILE A 76 22.97 -18.35 -22.48
C ILE A 76 21.67 -19.09 -22.08
N THR A 77 21.65 -20.42 -22.19
CA THR A 77 20.46 -21.20 -21.78
C THR A 77 20.19 -21.13 -20.27
N LEU A 78 21.24 -21.17 -19.45
CA LEU A 78 21.11 -21.07 -17.99
C LEU A 78 20.66 -19.67 -17.56
N GLU A 79 21.19 -18.61 -18.17
CA GLU A 79 20.74 -17.24 -17.94
C GLU A 79 19.26 -17.08 -18.30
N ALA A 80 18.82 -17.65 -19.43
CA ALA A 80 17.41 -17.67 -19.81
C ALA A 80 16.53 -18.40 -18.78
N GLN A 81 16.96 -19.57 -18.29
CA GLN A 81 16.25 -20.34 -17.26
C GLN A 81 16.18 -19.59 -15.92
N VAL A 82 17.27 -18.96 -15.49
CA VAL A 82 17.30 -18.17 -14.26
C VAL A 82 16.37 -16.96 -14.39
N ASN A 83 16.38 -16.28 -15.53
CA ASN A 83 15.48 -15.16 -15.77
C ASN A 83 14.01 -15.60 -15.78
N GLN A 84 13.69 -16.73 -16.40
CA GLN A 84 12.35 -17.31 -16.37
C GLN A 84 11.92 -17.70 -14.94
N LEU A 85 12.84 -18.28 -14.16
CA LEU A 85 12.53 -18.66 -12.78
C LEU A 85 12.29 -17.41 -11.91
N ARG A 86 13.10 -16.36 -12.09
CA ARG A 86 12.91 -15.07 -11.42
C ARG A 86 11.55 -14.46 -11.75
N THR A 87 11.18 -14.37 -13.02
CA THR A 87 9.88 -13.80 -13.41
C THR A 87 8.71 -14.62 -12.86
N SER A 88 8.81 -15.95 -12.84
CA SER A 88 7.79 -16.81 -12.24
C SER A 88 7.68 -16.61 -10.71
N THR A 89 8.81 -16.37 -10.04
CA THR A 89 8.86 -16.14 -8.58
C THR A 89 8.29 -14.77 -8.24
N ASP A 90 8.66 -13.74 -9.01
CA ASP A 90 8.14 -12.38 -8.83
C ASP A 90 6.62 -12.33 -9.04
N ALA A 91 6.11 -13.02 -10.07
CA ALA A 91 4.67 -13.15 -10.30
C ALA A 91 3.95 -13.89 -9.17
N ALA A 92 4.54 -14.99 -8.66
CA ALA A 92 3.98 -15.73 -7.54
C ALA A 92 3.95 -14.90 -6.25
N LEU A 93 5.03 -14.15 -5.96
CA LEU A 93 5.09 -13.25 -4.83
C LEU A 93 4.06 -12.12 -4.94
N ALA A 94 3.89 -11.53 -6.13
CA ALA A 94 2.88 -10.51 -6.36
C ALA A 94 1.47 -11.02 -6.06
N LEU A 95 1.13 -12.22 -6.54
CA LEU A 95 -0.16 -12.86 -6.29
C LEU A 95 -0.36 -13.17 -4.80
N ILE A 96 0.66 -13.66 -4.09
CA ILE A 96 0.58 -13.89 -2.65
C ILE A 96 0.31 -12.58 -1.91
N HIS A 97 0.99 -11.48 -2.28
CA HIS A 97 0.75 -10.19 -1.64
C HIS A 97 -0.68 -9.69 -1.87
N GLU A 98 -1.19 -9.83 -3.09
CA GLU A 98 -2.57 -9.47 -3.43
C GLU A 98 -3.58 -10.26 -2.59
N VAL A 99 -3.42 -11.59 -2.52
CA VAL A 99 -4.30 -12.45 -1.71
C VAL A 99 -4.22 -12.09 -0.23
N LEU A 100 -3.02 -11.87 0.32
CA LEU A 100 -2.85 -11.49 1.73
C LEU A 100 -3.46 -10.12 2.04
N GLU A 101 -3.42 -9.17 1.11
CA GLU A 101 -4.10 -7.89 1.27
C GLU A 101 -5.61 -8.05 1.26
N ASP A 102 -6.14 -8.90 0.39
CA ASP A 102 -7.57 -9.14 0.30
C ASP A 102 -8.11 -9.85 1.55
N GLU A 103 -7.40 -10.87 2.06
CA GLU A 103 -7.72 -11.53 3.33
C GLU A 103 -7.74 -10.57 4.52
N ARG A 104 -6.79 -9.61 4.55
CA ARG A 104 -6.77 -8.57 5.59
C ARG A 104 -7.99 -7.65 5.48
N ARG A 105 -8.36 -7.23 4.27
CA ARG A 105 -9.55 -6.40 4.06
C ARG A 105 -10.80 -7.16 4.49
N GLN A 106 -10.92 -8.43 4.13
CA GLN A 106 -12.05 -9.26 4.52
C GLN A 106 -12.12 -9.42 6.04
N SER A 107 -10.99 -9.70 6.69
CA SER A 107 -10.93 -9.80 8.16
C SER A 107 -11.36 -8.50 8.85
N GLN A 108 -10.98 -7.35 8.30
CA GLN A 108 -11.41 -6.03 8.81
C GLN A 108 -12.91 -5.81 8.61
N LEU A 109 -13.47 -6.22 7.48
CA LEU A 109 -14.90 -6.15 7.22
C LEU A 109 -15.69 -7.03 8.19
N ASP A 110 -15.24 -8.26 8.40
CA ASP A 110 -15.86 -9.21 9.33
C ASP A 110 -15.81 -8.66 10.77
N GLU A 111 -14.69 -8.05 11.18
CA GLU A 111 -14.57 -7.41 12.50
C GLU A 111 -15.53 -6.21 12.65
N LEU A 112 -15.67 -5.40 11.61
CA LEU A 112 -16.60 -4.27 11.61
C LEU A 112 -18.06 -4.75 11.65
N GLU A 113 -18.40 -5.78 10.90
CA GLU A 113 -19.73 -6.39 10.91
C GLU A 113 -20.06 -6.97 12.30
N ALA A 114 -19.12 -7.68 12.92
CA ALA A 114 -19.26 -8.17 14.28
C ALA A 114 -19.44 -7.02 15.29
N LYS A 115 -18.68 -5.93 15.16
CA LYS A 115 -18.85 -4.73 15.99
C LYS A 115 -20.22 -4.10 15.81
N LEU A 116 -20.69 -3.94 14.58
CA LEU A 116 -22.02 -3.40 14.29
C LEU A 116 -23.13 -4.28 14.86
N ALA A 117 -23.03 -5.61 14.71
CA ALA A 117 -23.98 -6.56 15.27
C ALA A 117 -23.98 -6.56 16.82
N SER A 118 -22.86 -6.20 17.45
CA SER A 118 -22.75 -6.11 18.91
C SER A 118 -23.38 -4.85 19.49
N ILE A 119 -23.59 -3.80 18.68
CA ILE A 119 -24.20 -2.55 19.15
C ILE A 119 -25.68 -2.83 19.44
N PRO A 120 -26.14 -2.69 20.71
CA PRO A 120 -27.54 -2.88 21.03
C PRO A 120 -28.41 -1.88 20.27
N ASP A 121 -29.59 -2.31 19.81
CA ASP A 121 -30.55 -1.39 19.20
C ASP A 121 -30.89 -0.28 20.23
N PRO A 122 -30.52 0.99 19.97
CA PRO A 122 -30.76 2.08 20.90
C PRO A 122 -32.25 2.28 21.18
N LEU A 123 -33.12 1.95 20.21
CA LEU A 123 -34.57 2.02 20.42
C LEU A 123 -35.05 0.97 21.41
N GLU A 124 -34.44 -0.22 21.41
CA GLU A 124 -34.75 -1.27 22.36
C GLU A 124 -34.34 -0.90 23.78
N GLU A 125 -33.17 -0.28 23.95
CA GLU A 125 -32.74 0.21 25.26
C GLU A 125 -33.66 1.31 25.78
N ILE A 126 -34.06 2.26 24.92
CA ILE A 126 -35.04 3.29 25.27
C ILE A 126 -36.38 2.65 25.69
N ARG A 127 -36.87 1.64 24.95
CA ARG A 127 -38.09 0.90 25.31
C ARG A 127 -37.98 0.26 26.69
N LYS A 128 -36.86 -0.40 26.99
CA LYS A 128 -36.60 -0.99 28.33
C LYS A 128 -36.59 0.05 29.44
N GLN A 129 -35.96 1.20 29.21
CA GLN A 129 -35.94 2.28 30.21
C GLN A 129 -37.35 2.84 30.45
N VAL A 130 -38.13 3.05 29.39
CA VAL A 130 -39.54 3.49 29.48
C VAL A 130 -40.37 2.48 30.30
N ASP A 131 -40.25 1.20 30.00
CA ASP A 131 -40.93 0.12 30.73
C ASP A 131 -40.54 0.11 32.22
N LYS A 132 -39.25 0.21 32.52
CA LYS A 132 -38.72 0.25 33.88
C LYS A 132 -39.24 1.47 34.64
N THR A 133 -39.25 2.65 34.02
CA THR A 133 -39.75 3.87 34.66
C THR A 133 -41.25 3.77 34.94
N ALA A 134 -42.04 3.28 33.98
CA ALA A 134 -43.47 3.11 34.16
C ALA A 134 -43.78 2.10 35.30
N PHE A 135 -43.04 0.99 35.35
CA PHE A 135 -43.12 0.01 36.45
C PHE A 135 -42.87 0.65 37.82
N ILE A 136 -41.76 1.39 37.97
CA ILE A 136 -41.38 2.00 39.25
C ILE A 136 -42.48 2.95 39.76
N LEU A 137 -43.08 3.74 38.87
CA LEU A 137 -44.16 4.65 39.25
C LEU A 137 -45.43 3.90 39.66
N VAL A 138 -45.80 2.81 38.97
CA VAL A 138 -46.92 1.96 39.39
C VAL A 138 -46.64 1.32 40.75
N TYR A 139 -45.44 0.79 40.95
CA TYR A 139 -45.03 0.22 42.24
C TYR A 139 -45.11 1.24 43.38
N GLN A 140 -44.64 2.47 43.12
CA GLN A 140 -44.76 3.57 44.09
C GLN A 140 -46.23 3.90 44.40
N ALA A 141 -47.10 3.95 43.38
CA ALA A 141 -48.52 4.19 43.57
C ALA A 141 -49.20 3.07 44.38
N ASP A 142 -48.86 1.81 44.11
CA ASP A 142 -49.33 0.64 44.87
C ASP A 142 -48.91 0.75 46.33
N ARG A 143 -47.66 1.14 46.60
CA ARG A 143 -47.13 1.35 47.94
C ARG A 143 -47.87 2.47 48.69
N LEU A 144 -48.05 3.62 48.04
CA LEU A 144 -48.80 4.75 48.60
C LEU A 144 -50.23 4.33 48.98
N TYR A 145 -50.89 3.54 48.14
CA TYR A 145 -52.25 3.09 48.38
C TYR A 145 -52.34 2.04 49.50
N ARG A 146 -51.53 0.97 49.43
CA ARG A 146 -51.69 -0.22 50.27
C ARG A 146 -50.96 -0.14 51.61
N GLU A 147 -49.79 0.49 51.63
CA GLU A 147 -48.95 0.53 52.83
C GLU A 147 -49.12 1.84 53.59
N LEU A 148 -49.23 2.96 52.87
CA LEU A 148 -49.23 4.30 53.47
C LEU A 148 -50.64 4.91 53.61
N ASN A 149 -51.67 4.24 53.07
CA ASN A 149 -53.06 4.74 53.02
C ASN A 149 -53.22 6.13 52.36
N GLU A 150 -52.22 6.58 51.59
CA GLU A 150 -52.22 7.85 50.88
C GLU A 150 -52.96 7.74 49.54
N THR A 151 -54.28 7.53 49.61
CA THR A 151 -55.06 7.23 48.40
C THR A 151 -55.05 8.36 47.37
N LYS A 152 -55.01 9.63 47.79
CA LYS A 152 -54.95 10.78 46.86
C LYS A 152 -53.63 10.79 46.08
N SER A 153 -52.50 10.65 46.77
CA SER A 153 -51.15 10.58 46.19
C SER A 153 -51.02 9.39 45.23
N ALA A 154 -51.59 8.23 45.60
CA ALA A 154 -51.60 7.05 44.75
C ALA A 154 -52.38 7.29 43.44
N VAL A 155 -53.60 7.84 43.52
CA VAL A 155 -54.44 8.16 42.35
C VAL A 155 -53.73 9.15 41.42
N GLU A 156 -53.08 10.17 41.96
CA GLU A 156 -52.28 11.11 41.17
C GLU A 156 -51.14 10.40 40.44
N THR A 157 -50.42 9.52 41.13
CA THR A 157 -49.29 8.78 40.55
C THR A 157 -49.75 7.83 39.44
N TYR A 158 -50.86 7.10 39.62
CA TYR A 158 -51.44 6.28 38.56
C TYR A 158 -51.85 7.09 37.34
N ASN A 159 -52.52 8.23 37.53
CA ASN A 159 -52.88 9.13 36.44
C ASN A 159 -51.64 9.67 35.71
N ARG A 160 -50.54 9.91 36.43
CA ARG A 160 -49.26 10.31 35.84
C ARG A 160 -48.69 9.21 34.92
N VAL A 161 -48.72 7.95 35.34
CA VAL A 161 -48.30 6.81 34.48
C VAL A 161 -49.11 6.76 33.20
N ILE A 162 -50.44 6.87 33.31
CA ILE A 162 -51.34 6.83 32.15
C ILE A 162 -51.05 7.98 31.17
N ARG A 163 -50.72 9.17 31.69
CA ARG A 163 -50.43 10.35 30.87
C ARG A 163 -49.07 10.27 30.19
N LEU A 164 -48.04 9.85 30.92
CA LEU A 164 -46.66 9.81 30.42
C LEU A 164 -46.41 8.60 29.51
N PHE A 165 -47.08 7.47 29.79
CA PHE A 165 -46.83 6.21 29.12
C PHE A 165 -48.15 5.58 28.59
N PRO A 166 -48.95 6.30 27.79
CA PRO A 166 -50.33 5.92 27.50
C PRO A 166 -50.50 4.56 26.81
N ARG A 167 -49.48 4.12 26.07
CA ARG A 167 -49.44 2.85 25.31
C ARG A 167 -48.63 1.75 26.01
N ASN A 168 -48.11 2.00 27.21
CA ASN A 168 -47.31 1.04 27.96
C ASN A 168 -48.22 0.04 28.71
N GLN A 169 -47.76 -1.21 28.89
CA GLN A 169 -48.45 -2.23 29.68
C GLN A 169 -48.80 -1.75 31.10
N TRP A 170 -47.90 -0.99 31.74
CA TRP A 170 -48.09 -0.49 33.10
C TRP A 170 -49.17 0.60 33.18
N ALA A 171 -49.46 1.32 32.08
CA ALA A 171 -50.60 2.22 32.05
C ALA A 171 -51.94 1.46 32.05
N ALA A 172 -52.01 0.27 31.46
CA ALA A 172 -53.20 -0.58 31.58
C ALA A 172 -53.40 -1.05 33.03
N VAL A 173 -52.33 -1.46 33.70
CA VAL A 173 -52.35 -1.80 35.14
C VAL A 173 -52.80 -0.60 35.98
N ALA A 174 -52.28 0.59 35.71
CA ALA A 174 -52.67 1.82 36.41
C ALA A 174 -54.18 2.13 36.23
N ARG A 175 -54.72 1.98 35.01
CA ARG A 175 -56.18 2.14 34.76
C ARG A 175 -57.00 1.14 35.54
N GLN A 176 -56.58 -0.12 35.57
CA GLN A 176 -57.24 -1.16 36.35
C GLN A 176 -57.25 -0.83 37.85
N ARG A 177 -56.10 -0.43 38.40
CA ARG A 177 -55.97 -0.05 39.82
C ARG A 177 -56.85 1.14 40.18
N LEU A 178 -56.93 2.14 39.31
CA LEU A 178 -57.84 3.28 39.52
C LEU A 178 -59.30 2.84 39.58
N SER A 179 -59.74 1.97 38.67
CA SER A 179 -61.11 1.41 38.69
C SER A 179 -61.38 0.61 39.97
N GLU A 180 -60.41 -0.19 40.45
CA GLU A 180 -60.52 -0.91 41.72
C GLU A 180 -60.67 0.04 42.92
N ILE A 181 -59.96 1.17 42.92
CA ILE A 181 -60.05 2.20 43.98
C ILE A 181 -61.40 2.91 43.95
N GLU A 182 -61.89 3.27 42.75
CA GLU A 182 -63.18 3.93 42.57
C GLU A 182 -64.34 3.04 43.05
N ASN A 183 -64.32 1.76 42.67
CA ASN A 183 -65.35 0.79 43.07
C ASN A 183 -65.38 0.52 44.58
N ARG A 184 -64.27 0.72 45.31
CA ARG A 184 -64.22 0.59 46.78
C ARG A 184 -64.71 1.83 47.54
N ARG A 185 -64.90 2.95 46.84
CA ARG A 185 -65.36 4.22 47.42
C ARG A 185 -66.87 4.42 47.32
N ILE A 186 -67.54 3.66 46.45
CA ILE A 186 -69.01 3.59 46.30
C ILE A 186 -69.53 2.56 47.29
#